data_AF-A0A920MXV5-F1
#
_entry.id   AF-A0A920MXV5-F1
#
_cell.length_a   1.000
_cell.length_b   1.000
_cell.length_c   1.000
_cell.angle_alpha   90.00
_cell.angle_beta   90.00
_cell.angle_gamma   90.00
#
_symmetry.space_group_name_H-M   'P 1'
#
loop_
_entity.id
_entity.type
_entity.pdbx_description
1 polymer ?
#
loop_
_entity_poly.entity_id
_entity_poly.type
_entity_poly.pdbx_seq_one_letter_code
_entity_poly.pdbx_strand_id
1 'polypeptide(L)'
;MSVSVLAHRDLENWPLGSANSRDVALPDIALEIAGEGRKDQAGLIVEGRYLIRASDEFEVVADELIGLDHANLKLEGQRLGYSYQSPRVSGTLRIGRRPARLSAESLTVARLDRETLSAHLESHLDIQGGGARQVVIDLPEWAGEDLRFRLLDSANRIVEQLPAAPVDGRRRWTLKLDKFVRNRLSLSVDLTLTREMVTDGGSGFRLPALAVIGADRDNGYVAIEAADDQQVDVTALEQMAVDGDRSAELAEIDPIDLPTSSTVRGKGS
;
A
#
# COMPACT_ATOMS: atom_id res chain seq x y z
N MET A 1 40.32 -9.57 -22.82
CA MET A 1 39.62 -10.78 -22.36
C MET A 1 38.90 -10.39 -21.07
N SER A 2 37.57 -10.40 -21.06
CA SER A 2 36.78 -10.04 -19.87
C SER A 2 36.36 -11.33 -19.16
N VAL A 3 36.71 -11.45 -17.88
CA VAL A 3 36.25 -12.56 -17.03
C VAL A 3 35.04 -12.07 -16.24
N SER A 4 33.91 -12.77 -16.37
CA SER A 4 32.69 -12.50 -15.59
C SER A 4 32.46 -13.66 -14.62
N VAL A 5 32.35 -13.35 -13.32
CA VAL A 5 31.99 -14.32 -12.28
C VAL A 5 30.63 -13.94 -11.73
N LEU A 6 29.68 -14.89 -11.73
CA LEU A 6 28.36 -14.72 -11.13
C LEU A 6 28.31 -15.60 -9.87
N ALA A 7 28.02 -14.98 -8.74
CA ALA A 7 27.75 -15.67 -7.47
C ALA A 7 26.35 -15.28 -6.99
N HIS A 8 25.61 -16.24 -6.46
CA HIS A 8 24.27 -16.04 -5.91
C HIS A 8 24.21 -16.56 -4.48
N ARG A 9 23.52 -15.82 -3.62
CA ARG A 9 23.27 -16.19 -2.23
C ARG A 9 21.81 -15.88 -1.88
N ASP A 10 21.07 -16.90 -1.49
CA ASP A 10 19.74 -16.72 -0.92
C ASP A 10 19.85 -16.31 0.55
N LEU A 11 19.10 -15.27 0.92
CA LEU A 11 18.98 -14.82 2.30
C LEU A 11 17.76 -15.50 2.93
N GLU A 12 17.91 -15.99 4.15
CA GLU A 12 16.81 -16.60 4.88
C GLU A 12 15.69 -15.56 5.15
N ASN A 13 14.43 -15.95 4.94
CA ASN A 13 13.26 -15.08 5.08
C ASN A 13 13.27 -13.85 4.15
N TRP A 14 13.79 -14.02 2.93
CA TRP A 14 13.74 -13.04 1.85
C TRP A 14 12.57 -13.30 0.89
N PRO A 15 11.87 -12.27 0.36
CA PRO A 15 12.04 -10.84 0.63
C PRO A 15 11.55 -10.44 2.02
N LEU A 16 12.08 -9.32 2.55
CA LEU A 16 11.72 -8.82 3.89
C LEU A 16 10.22 -8.62 4.02
N GLY A 17 9.60 -9.40 4.91
CA GLY A 17 8.17 -9.36 5.18
C GLY A 17 7.72 -8.17 6.06
N SER A 18 8.64 -7.33 6.52
CA SER A 18 8.36 -6.21 7.43
C SER A 18 9.34 -5.06 7.20
N ALA A 19 9.05 -3.89 7.80
CA ALA A 19 9.93 -2.72 7.78
C ALA A 19 11.21 -2.90 8.61
N ASN A 20 11.32 -3.98 9.40
CA ASN A 20 12.51 -4.22 10.22
C ASN A 20 13.74 -4.40 9.33
N SER A 21 14.74 -3.55 9.53
CA SER A 21 16.01 -3.64 8.84
C SER A 21 16.83 -4.84 9.32
N ARG A 22 17.61 -5.43 8.42
CA ARG A 22 18.53 -6.53 8.71
C ARG A 22 19.90 -6.23 8.15
N ASP A 23 20.92 -6.69 8.86
CA ASP A 23 22.30 -6.57 8.44
C ASP A 23 22.70 -7.75 7.56
N VAL A 24 23.34 -7.45 6.44
CA VAL A 24 23.79 -8.39 5.43
C VAL A 24 25.23 -8.06 5.10
N ALA A 25 26.16 -8.95 5.47
CA ALA A 25 27.56 -8.79 5.08
C ALA A 25 27.69 -8.74 3.54
N LEU A 26 28.42 -7.75 3.05
CA LEU A 26 28.86 -7.71 1.66
C LEU A 26 29.72 -8.96 1.38
N PRO A 27 29.60 -9.57 0.18
CA PRO A 27 30.53 -10.59 -0.26
C PRO A 27 31.96 -10.10 -0.12
N ASP A 28 32.80 -10.86 0.60
CA ASP A 28 34.25 -10.66 0.58
C ASP A 28 34.75 -11.04 -0.82
N ILE A 29 35.27 -10.05 -1.54
CA ILE A 29 35.88 -10.26 -2.85
C ILE A 29 37.39 -10.08 -2.68
N ALA A 30 38.10 -11.20 -2.68
CA ALA A 30 39.54 -11.24 -2.75
C ALA A 30 39.95 -11.66 -4.17
N LEU A 31 40.67 -10.78 -4.86
CA LEU A 31 41.28 -11.08 -6.16
C LEU A 31 42.74 -11.43 -5.95
N GLU A 32 43.03 -12.71 -5.79
CA GLU A 32 44.40 -13.23 -5.74
C GLU A 32 44.86 -13.59 -7.15
N ILE A 33 45.75 -12.78 -7.72
CA ILE A 33 46.43 -13.14 -8.97
C ILE A 33 47.71 -13.90 -8.59
N ALA A 34 47.63 -15.23 -8.62
CA ALA A 34 48.79 -16.09 -8.44
C ALA A 34 49.71 -15.98 -9.67
N GLY A 35 50.77 -15.18 -9.56
CA GLY A 35 51.92 -15.33 -10.43
C GLY A 35 52.71 -16.55 -9.97
N GLU A 36 52.74 -17.62 -10.77
CA GLU A 36 53.68 -18.72 -10.54
C GLU A 36 55.09 -18.15 -10.35
N GLY A 37 55.64 -18.29 -9.14
CA GLY A 37 57.07 -18.22 -8.88
C GLY A 37 57.74 -16.86 -8.68
N ARG A 38 57.03 -15.74 -8.48
CA ARG A 38 57.70 -14.43 -8.24
C ARG A 38 57.26 -13.73 -6.94
N LYS A 39 58.15 -13.73 -5.94
CA LYS A 39 58.01 -13.09 -4.61
C LYS A 39 58.04 -11.55 -4.66
N ASP A 40 58.21 -10.99 -5.85
CA ASP A 40 58.53 -9.60 -6.15
C ASP A 40 57.34 -8.81 -6.75
N GLN A 41 56.16 -9.43 -6.88
CA GLN A 41 54.89 -8.73 -7.17
C GLN A 41 54.01 -8.56 -5.91
N ALA A 42 54.61 -8.04 -4.83
CA ALA A 42 53.83 -7.46 -3.75
C ALA A 42 53.39 -6.04 -4.18
N GLY A 43 52.11 -5.89 -4.55
CA GLY A 43 51.54 -4.56 -4.79
C GLY A 43 50.78 -4.38 -6.11
N LEU A 44 50.02 -5.38 -6.57
CA LEU A 44 49.04 -5.13 -7.62
C LEU A 44 47.83 -4.39 -7.03
N ILE A 45 47.73 -3.10 -7.37
CA ILE A 45 46.55 -2.29 -7.10
C ILE A 45 45.42 -2.84 -7.97
N VAL A 46 44.42 -3.42 -7.32
CA VAL A 46 43.19 -3.83 -8.00
C VAL A 46 42.27 -2.62 -8.01
N GLU A 47 42.18 -1.96 -9.17
CA GLU A 47 41.16 -0.92 -9.36
C GLU A 47 39.86 -1.55 -9.84
N GLY A 48 38.78 -1.25 -9.13
CA GLY A 48 37.48 -1.79 -9.45
C GLY A 48 36.33 -0.87 -9.08
N ARG A 49 35.15 -1.28 -9.51
CA ARG A 49 33.87 -0.64 -9.17
C ARG A 49 32.99 -1.65 -8.46
N TYR A 50 32.37 -1.22 -7.38
CA TYR A 50 31.41 -2.00 -6.63
C TYR A 50 30.04 -1.34 -6.74
N LEU A 51 29.05 -2.07 -7.25
CA LEU A 51 27.70 -1.56 -7.49
C LEU A 51 26.68 -2.35 -6.69
N ILE A 52 25.90 -1.65 -5.88
CA ILE A 52 24.74 -2.23 -5.19
C ILE A 52 23.48 -1.73 -5.87
N ARG A 53 22.64 -2.66 -6.28
CA ARG A 53 21.31 -2.41 -6.83
C ARG A 53 20.27 -2.99 -5.89
N ALA A 54 19.18 -2.26 -5.71
CA ALA A 54 18.02 -2.74 -4.99
C ALA A 54 16.77 -2.03 -5.50
N SER A 55 15.64 -2.74 -5.49
CA SER A 55 14.33 -2.15 -5.75
C SER A 55 14.06 -0.98 -4.80
N ASP A 56 13.30 0.00 -5.26
CA ASP A 56 12.93 1.23 -4.53
C ASP A 56 12.03 1.03 -3.32
N GLU A 57 11.42 -0.13 -3.21
CA GLU A 57 10.71 -0.58 -2.01
C GLU A 57 11.64 -0.85 -0.82
N PHE A 58 12.95 -0.96 -1.04
CA PHE A 58 13.93 -1.14 0.02
C PHE A 58 14.69 0.15 0.33
N GLU A 59 15.02 0.31 1.60
CA GLU A 59 16.05 1.20 2.09
C GLU A 59 17.34 0.38 2.26
N VAL A 60 18.44 0.89 1.71
CA VAL A 60 19.74 0.24 1.74
C VAL A 60 20.75 1.25 2.25
N VAL A 61 21.36 0.93 3.38
CA VAL A 61 22.42 1.72 3.99
C VAL A 61 23.65 0.83 4.08
N ALA A 62 24.80 1.34 3.64
CA ALA A 62 26.08 0.66 3.85
C ALA A 62 26.73 1.16 5.14
N ASP A 63 27.34 0.23 5.86
CA ASP A 63 28.03 0.46 7.13
C ASP A 63 29.33 -0.35 7.17
N GLU A 64 30.26 0.06 8.02
CA GLU A 64 31.54 -0.63 8.28
C GLU A 64 32.34 -0.97 6.99
N LEU A 65 32.28 -0.10 5.98
CA LEU A 65 32.94 -0.34 4.70
C LEU A 65 34.47 -0.28 4.85
N ILE A 66 35.15 -1.27 4.28
CA ILE A 66 36.60 -1.37 4.23
C ILE A 66 37.05 -1.44 2.77
N GLY A 67 37.95 -0.54 2.39
CA GLY A 67 38.55 -0.51 1.06
C GLY A 67 37.60 -0.05 -0.06
N LEU A 68 36.46 0.55 0.28
CA LEU A 68 35.46 1.07 -0.66
C LEU A 68 35.32 2.59 -0.50
N ASP A 69 35.55 3.32 -1.59
CA ASP A 69 35.38 4.76 -1.67
C ASP A 69 34.08 5.11 -2.42
N HIS A 70 33.24 5.95 -1.85
CA HIS A 70 31.95 6.29 -2.47
C HIS A 70 32.15 6.95 -3.84
N ALA A 71 31.44 6.47 -4.85
CA ALA A 71 31.54 6.93 -6.22
C ALA A 71 30.19 6.92 -6.93
N ASN A 72 29.84 8.02 -7.60
CA ASN A 72 28.67 8.04 -8.48
C ASN A 72 29.03 7.44 -9.84
N LEU A 73 28.80 6.14 -10.01
CA LEU A 73 29.15 5.41 -11.23
C LEU A 73 28.23 5.72 -12.41
N LYS A 74 27.11 6.43 -12.19
CA LYS A 74 26.07 6.75 -13.19
C LYS A 74 25.56 5.51 -13.93
N LEU A 75 25.48 4.39 -13.21
CA LEU A 75 24.97 3.13 -13.76
C LEU A 75 23.48 3.01 -13.49
N GLU A 76 22.74 2.42 -14.43
CA GLU A 76 21.32 2.17 -14.28
C GLU A 76 21.04 1.28 -13.05
N GLY A 77 20.00 1.64 -12.30
CA GLY A 77 19.60 0.95 -11.07
C GLY A 77 20.58 1.09 -9.90
N GLN A 78 21.59 1.97 -10.00
CA GLN A 78 22.51 2.25 -8.90
C GLN A 78 21.77 2.76 -7.68
N ARG A 79 21.90 2.02 -6.57
CA ARG A 79 21.54 2.51 -5.24
C ARG A 79 22.74 3.10 -4.54
N LEU A 80 23.80 2.31 -4.46
CA LEU A 80 25.09 2.71 -3.90
C LEU A 80 26.19 2.30 -4.89
N GLY A 81 27.16 3.17 -5.08
CA GLY A 81 28.29 2.94 -5.98
C GLY A 81 29.59 3.25 -5.28
N TYR A 82 30.60 2.42 -5.48
CA TYR A 82 31.92 2.62 -4.90
C TYR A 82 33.00 2.33 -5.95
N SER A 83 34.14 3.01 -5.82
CA SER A 83 35.42 2.61 -6.41
C SER A 83 36.29 1.98 -5.33
N TYR A 84 37.21 1.12 -5.72
CA TYR A 84 38.22 0.59 -4.81
C TYR A 84 39.55 0.40 -5.50
N GLN A 85 40.62 0.51 -4.72
CA GLN A 85 42.01 0.25 -5.10
C GLN A 85 42.66 -0.78 -4.15
N SER A 86 41.84 -1.61 -3.51
CA SER A 86 42.24 -2.58 -2.49
C SER A 86 42.06 -4.02 -3.00
N PRO A 87 42.98 -4.95 -2.68
CA PRO A 87 42.83 -6.37 -3.02
C PRO A 87 41.73 -7.07 -2.20
N ARG A 88 41.25 -6.44 -1.12
CA ARG A 88 40.15 -6.93 -0.27
C ARG A 88 39.17 -5.80 0.00
N VAL A 89 37.89 -6.09 -0.18
CA VAL A 89 36.80 -5.18 0.15
C VAL A 89 35.78 -5.91 1.01
N SER A 90 35.27 -5.22 2.02
CA SER A 90 34.24 -5.77 2.91
C SER A 90 33.35 -4.67 3.47
N GLY A 91 32.28 -5.07 4.14
CA GLY A 91 31.36 -4.19 4.84
C GLY A 91 30.02 -4.85 5.08
N THR A 92 29.09 -4.10 5.63
CA THR A 92 27.76 -4.56 5.98
C THR A 92 26.71 -3.68 5.31
N LEU A 93 25.63 -4.29 4.81
CA LEU A 93 24.45 -3.57 4.37
C LEU A 93 23.34 -3.74 5.37
N ARG A 94 22.83 -2.64 5.88
CA ARG A 94 21.56 -2.61 6.58
C ARG A 94 20.45 -2.40 5.54
N ILE A 95 19.65 -3.44 5.34
CA ILE A 95 18.57 -3.47 4.35
C ILE A 95 17.23 -3.56 5.08
N GLY A 96 16.36 -2.59 4.86
CA GLY A 96 15.00 -2.55 5.39
C GLY A 96 13.98 -2.34 4.29
N ARG A 97 12.73 -2.73 4.52
CA ARG A 97 11.63 -2.33 3.64
C ARG A 97 11.16 -0.93 4.02
N ARG A 98 11.00 -0.04 3.05
CA ARG A 98 10.51 1.31 3.31
C ARG A 98 9.12 1.25 3.93
N PRO A 99 8.76 2.17 4.85
CA PRO A 99 7.38 2.30 5.30
C PRO A 99 6.41 2.49 4.13
N ALA A 100 5.21 1.93 4.26
CA ALA A 100 4.12 2.21 3.32
C ALA A 100 3.59 3.62 3.56
N ARG A 101 3.20 4.30 2.49
CA ARG A 101 2.38 5.51 2.54
C ARG A 101 1.13 5.28 1.73
N LEU A 102 0.00 5.65 2.28
CA LEU A 102 -1.33 5.33 1.76
C LEU A 102 -2.10 6.62 1.57
N SER A 103 -2.74 6.78 0.41
CA SER A 103 -3.85 7.72 0.26
C SER A 103 -5.05 6.98 -0.29
N ALA A 104 -6.24 7.32 0.18
CA ALA A 104 -7.48 6.70 -0.21
C ALA A 104 -8.42 7.75 -0.82
N GLU A 105 -9.10 7.34 -1.90
CA GLU A 105 -10.26 8.03 -2.46
C GLU A 105 -11.41 7.04 -2.51
N SER A 106 -12.50 7.34 -1.81
CA SER A 106 -13.63 6.44 -1.63
C SER A 106 -14.88 6.91 -2.37
N LEU A 107 -15.66 5.99 -2.90
CA LEU A 107 -16.95 6.24 -3.53
C LEU A 107 -18.01 5.34 -2.88
N THR A 108 -19.05 5.95 -2.34
CA THR A 108 -20.26 5.23 -1.92
C THR A 108 -21.35 5.51 -2.94
N VAL A 109 -21.85 4.48 -3.61
CA VAL A 109 -23.06 4.54 -4.44
C VAL A 109 -24.17 3.85 -3.68
N ALA A 110 -25.22 4.59 -3.33
CA ALA A 110 -26.33 4.07 -2.55
C ALA A 110 -27.65 4.20 -3.31
N ARG A 111 -28.47 3.16 -3.29
CA ARG A 111 -29.81 3.15 -3.87
C ARG A 111 -30.82 2.79 -2.81
N LEU A 112 -31.83 3.64 -2.67
CA LEU A 112 -32.89 3.47 -1.69
C LEU A 112 -34.11 2.80 -2.31
N ASP A 113 -34.40 1.58 -1.85
CA ASP A 113 -35.67 0.90 -2.10
C ASP A 113 -36.60 1.05 -0.88
N ARG A 114 -37.85 0.60 -0.99
CA ARG A 114 -38.87 0.77 0.06
C ARG A 114 -38.45 0.21 1.44
N GLU A 115 -37.82 -0.97 1.44
CA GLU A 115 -37.48 -1.74 2.65
C GLU A 115 -35.96 -1.93 2.83
N THR A 116 -35.16 -1.59 1.81
CA THR A 116 -33.73 -1.88 1.78
C THR A 116 -32.91 -0.72 1.24
N LEU A 117 -31.71 -0.57 1.76
CA LEU A 117 -30.65 0.25 1.17
C LEU A 117 -29.61 -0.69 0.55
N SER A 118 -29.42 -0.60 -0.75
CA SER A 118 -28.29 -1.25 -1.43
C SER A 118 -27.17 -0.23 -1.55
N ALA A 119 -25.95 -0.60 -1.14
CA ALA A 119 -24.79 0.27 -1.26
C ALA A 119 -23.60 -0.48 -1.87
N HIS A 120 -22.95 0.14 -2.85
CA HIS A 120 -21.65 -0.27 -3.37
C HIS A 120 -20.61 0.71 -2.84
N LEU A 121 -19.64 0.21 -2.09
CA LEU A 121 -18.55 1.02 -1.56
C LEU A 121 -17.27 0.60 -2.25
N GLU A 122 -16.62 1.57 -2.89
CA GLU A 122 -15.33 1.40 -3.56
C GLU A 122 -14.29 2.31 -2.90
N SER A 123 -13.07 1.84 -2.73
CA SER A 123 -11.94 2.64 -2.26
C SER A 123 -10.72 2.40 -3.14
N HIS A 124 -10.22 3.49 -3.72
CA HIS A 124 -9.02 3.51 -4.53
C HIS A 124 -7.84 3.94 -3.67
N LEU A 125 -6.91 3.02 -3.45
CA LEU A 125 -5.70 3.27 -2.67
C LEU A 125 -4.54 3.56 -3.61
N ASP A 126 -3.79 4.63 -3.36
CA ASP A 126 -2.44 4.80 -3.90
C ASP A 126 -1.43 4.42 -2.81
N ILE A 127 -0.66 3.36 -3.09
CA ILE A 127 0.25 2.73 -2.14
C ILE A 127 1.70 2.97 -2.55
N GLN A 128 2.40 3.79 -1.78
CA GLN A 128 3.78 4.21 -2.05
C GLN A 128 4.78 3.61 -1.05
N GLY A 129 6.07 3.84 -1.30
CA GLY A 129 7.16 3.34 -0.43
C GLY A 129 7.38 1.84 -0.60
N GLY A 130 7.44 1.10 0.52
CA GLY A 130 7.66 -0.36 0.49
C GLY A 130 6.43 -1.19 0.11
N GLY A 131 5.28 -0.53 -0.10
CA GLY A 131 4.03 -1.21 -0.35
C GLY A 131 3.34 -1.74 0.91
N ALA A 132 2.08 -2.11 0.77
CA ALA A 132 1.28 -2.64 1.86
C ALA A 132 0.95 -4.12 1.59
N ARG A 133 1.03 -4.94 2.64
CA ARG A 133 0.53 -6.32 2.62
C ARG A 133 -0.75 -6.48 3.44
N GLN A 134 -1.14 -5.42 4.15
CA GLN A 134 -2.36 -5.36 4.92
C GLN A 134 -3.02 -4.01 4.67
N VAL A 135 -4.34 -4.02 4.54
CA VAL A 135 -5.18 -2.83 4.49
C VAL A 135 -6.19 -2.95 5.61
N VAL A 136 -6.39 -1.89 6.37
CA VAL A 136 -7.35 -1.86 7.48
C VAL A 136 -8.51 -0.96 7.07
N ILE A 137 -9.69 -1.55 6.97
CA ILE A 137 -10.92 -0.86 6.60
C ILE A 137 -11.77 -0.67 7.85
N ASP A 138 -12.47 0.45 7.92
CA ASP A 138 -13.30 0.81 9.04
C ASP A 138 -14.70 1.23 8.54
N LEU A 139 -15.73 0.57 9.05
CA LEU A 139 -17.14 0.82 8.71
C LEU A 139 -17.96 0.96 9.99
N PRO A 140 -19.14 1.62 9.94
CA PRO A 140 -20.07 1.59 11.07
C PRO A 140 -20.43 0.16 11.45
N GLU A 141 -20.57 -0.10 12.76
CA GLU A 141 -20.90 -1.43 13.29
C GLU A 141 -22.22 -1.96 12.71
N TRP A 142 -23.20 -1.07 12.53
CA TRP A 142 -24.50 -1.39 11.97
C TRP A 142 -24.46 -1.80 10.49
N ALA A 143 -23.32 -1.64 9.79
CA ALA A 143 -23.15 -2.16 8.43
C ALA A 143 -23.14 -3.71 8.37
N GLY A 144 -23.04 -4.37 9.53
CA GLY A 144 -23.10 -5.82 9.67
C GLY A 144 -21.73 -6.48 9.79
N GLU A 145 -21.74 -7.80 10.02
CA GLU A 145 -20.53 -8.58 10.28
C GLU A 145 -20.06 -9.40 9.08
N ASP A 146 -21.00 -9.85 8.24
CA ASP A 146 -20.75 -10.71 7.08
C ASP A 146 -20.43 -9.88 5.82
N LEU A 147 -19.35 -9.12 5.89
CA LEU A 147 -18.88 -8.28 4.80
C LEU A 147 -17.92 -9.06 3.91
N ARG A 148 -18.08 -8.96 2.60
CA ARG A 148 -17.17 -9.59 1.63
C ARG A 148 -16.42 -8.56 0.80
N PHE A 149 -15.23 -8.20 1.26
CA PHE A 149 -14.34 -7.33 0.51
C PHE A 149 -13.74 -8.04 -0.72
N ARG A 150 -13.60 -7.30 -1.81
CA ARG A 150 -13.02 -7.77 -3.08
C ARG A 150 -12.01 -6.77 -3.60
N LEU A 151 -10.99 -7.27 -4.29
CA LEU A 151 -10.09 -6.43 -5.06
C LEU A 151 -10.61 -6.32 -6.49
N LEU A 152 -10.62 -5.11 -7.02
CA LEU A 152 -11.04 -4.82 -8.40
C LEU A 152 -9.80 -4.73 -9.28
N ASP A 153 -9.86 -5.34 -10.46
CA ASP A 153 -8.81 -5.33 -11.50
C ASP A 153 -7.39 -5.62 -10.98
N SER A 154 -7.27 -6.51 -9.97
CA SER A 154 -6.00 -6.82 -9.32
C SER A 154 -5.62 -8.29 -9.50
N ALA A 155 -4.34 -8.54 -9.78
CA ALA A 155 -3.76 -9.89 -9.75
C ALA A 155 -3.51 -10.40 -8.32
N ASN A 156 -3.57 -9.50 -7.32
CA ASN A 156 -3.40 -9.84 -5.90
C ASN A 156 -4.70 -10.43 -5.34
N ARG A 157 -4.60 -11.06 -4.18
CA ARG A 157 -5.74 -11.70 -3.51
C ARG A 157 -5.78 -11.35 -2.04
N ILE A 158 -6.98 -11.14 -1.51
CA ILE A 158 -7.22 -11.13 -0.07
C ILE A 158 -7.16 -12.60 0.39
N VAL A 159 -6.14 -12.92 1.17
CA VAL A 159 -5.93 -14.29 1.70
C VAL A 159 -6.57 -14.48 3.07
N GLU A 160 -6.82 -13.38 3.78
CA GLU A 160 -7.42 -13.39 5.11
C GLU A 160 -8.15 -12.07 5.35
N GLN A 161 -9.30 -12.14 6.02
CA GLN A 161 -10.06 -10.99 6.49
C GLN A 161 -10.39 -11.23 7.96
N LEU A 162 -9.93 -10.31 8.82
CA LEU A 162 -10.09 -10.41 10.25
C LEU A 162 -10.92 -9.23 10.77
N PRO A 163 -12.19 -9.45 11.17
CA PRO A 163 -12.94 -8.43 11.88
C PRO A 163 -12.37 -8.25 13.29
N ALA A 164 -12.27 -7.01 13.73
CA ALA A 164 -12.03 -6.65 15.12
C ALA A 164 -13.36 -6.52 15.88
N ALA A 165 -13.30 -6.50 17.21
CA ALA A 165 -14.44 -6.08 18.01
C ALA A 165 -14.80 -4.61 17.70
N PRO A 166 -16.09 -4.24 17.68
CA PRO A 166 -16.51 -2.86 17.54
C PRO A 166 -15.96 -1.98 18.66
N VAL A 167 -15.61 -0.74 18.31
CA VAL A 167 -15.22 0.34 19.22
C VAL A 167 -15.91 1.61 18.74
N ASP A 168 -16.58 2.32 19.64
CA ASP A 168 -17.29 3.59 19.35
C ASP A 168 -18.27 3.49 18.16
N GLY A 169 -19.03 2.39 18.08
CA GLY A 169 -20.02 2.15 17.03
C GLY A 169 -19.42 1.89 15.64
N ARG A 170 -18.13 1.61 15.56
CA ARG A 170 -17.40 1.30 14.32
C ARG A 170 -16.65 -0.01 14.46
N ARG A 171 -16.50 -0.73 13.36
CA ARG A 171 -15.79 -2.01 13.30
C ARG A 171 -14.66 -1.92 12.28
N ARG A 172 -13.54 -2.55 12.60
CA ARG A 172 -12.37 -2.63 11.70
C ARG A 172 -12.24 -4.01 11.10
N TRP A 173 -11.83 -4.08 9.85
CA TRP A 173 -11.46 -5.29 9.15
C TRP A 173 -10.01 -5.18 8.67
N THR A 174 -9.16 -6.07 9.16
CA THR A 174 -7.79 -6.21 8.64
C THR A 174 -7.82 -7.18 7.47
N LEU A 175 -7.52 -6.67 6.27
CA LEU A 175 -7.45 -7.44 5.03
C LEU A 175 -5.99 -7.78 4.75
N LYS A 176 -5.61 -9.06 4.82
CA LYS A 176 -4.26 -9.51 4.46
C LYS A 176 -4.21 -9.89 2.99
N LEU A 177 -3.18 -9.40 2.31
CA LEU A 177 -2.91 -9.64 0.90
C LEU A 177 -1.88 -10.76 0.74
N ASP A 178 -1.98 -11.53 -0.34
CA ASP A 178 -1.03 -12.60 -0.67
C ASP A 178 0.40 -12.07 -0.80
N LYS A 179 0.55 -10.86 -1.35
CA LYS A 179 1.83 -10.18 -1.60
C LYS A 179 1.78 -8.72 -1.17
N PHE A 180 2.95 -8.09 -1.11
CA PHE A 180 3.03 -6.63 -1.01
C PHE A 180 2.51 -5.99 -2.29
N VAL A 181 1.65 -5.00 -2.15
CA VAL A 181 1.08 -4.22 -3.24
C VAL A 181 1.62 -2.80 -3.19
N ARG A 182 1.88 -2.24 -4.38
CA ARG A 182 2.31 -0.86 -4.60
C ARG A 182 1.47 -0.27 -5.73
N ASN A 183 1.48 1.05 -5.83
CA ASN A 183 0.66 1.83 -6.74
C ASN A 183 -0.83 1.62 -6.44
N ARG A 184 -1.68 1.65 -7.48
CA ARG A 184 -3.13 1.60 -7.32
C ARG A 184 -3.62 0.22 -6.86
N LEU A 185 -4.45 0.20 -5.83
CA LEU A 185 -5.23 -0.95 -5.40
C LEU A 185 -6.69 -0.50 -5.19
N SER A 186 -7.61 -1.08 -5.95
CA SER A 186 -9.04 -0.81 -5.78
C SER A 186 -9.69 -1.91 -4.96
N LEU A 187 -10.41 -1.52 -3.91
CA LEU A 187 -11.17 -2.39 -3.02
C LEU A 187 -12.67 -2.10 -3.18
N SER A 188 -13.51 -3.12 -3.14
CA SER A 188 -14.95 -2.90 -3.02
C SER A 188 -15.63 -3.84 -2.02
N VAL A 189 -16.80 -3.41 -1.55
CA VAL A 189 -17.74 -4.21 -0.79
C VAL A 189 -19.17 -3.79 -1.15
N ASP A 190 -20.04 -4.78 -1.33
CA ASP A 190 -21.47 -4.59 -1.57
C ASP A 190 -22.23 -4.84 -0.27
N LEU A 191 -23.16 -3.94 0.06
CA LEU A 191 -24.02 -4.03 1.23
C LEU A 191 -25.49 -4.06 0.80
N THR A 192 -26.26 -4.89 1.48
CA THR A 192 -27.73 -4.85 1.45
C THR A 192 -28.19 -4.73 2.89
N LEU A 193 -28.73 -3.56 3.24
CA LEU A 193 -29.10 -3.21 4.61
C LEU A 193 -30.60 -3.07 4.69
N THR A 194 -31.21 -3.56 5.77
CA THR A 194 -32.64 -3.35 6.00
C THR A 194 -32.89 -1.92 6.47
N ARG A 195 -34.09 -1.41 6.22
CA ARG A 195 -34.53 -0.09 6.71
C ARG A 195 -34.29 0.08 8.22
N GLU A 196 -34.53 -0.95 9.01
CA GLU A 196 -34.32 -0.91 10.47
C GLU A 196 -32.85 -0.66 10.86
N MET A 197 -31.89 -1.15 10.08
CA MET A 197 -30.46 -0.97 10.35
C MET A 197 -29.98 0.46 10.08
N VAL A 198 -30.57 1.11 9.07
CA VAL A 198 -30.12 2.42 8.57
C VAL A 198 -30.94 3.58 9.09
N THR A 199 -32.04 3.34 9.80
CA THR A 199 -32.87 4.39 10.41
C THR A 199 -32.72 4.39 11.94
N ASP A 200 -32.77 5.57 12.57
CA ASP A 200 -32.84 5.70 14.03
C ASP A 200 -34.29 5.92 14.52
N GLY A 201 -35.26 5.29 13.85
CA GLY A 201 -36.70 5.46 14.14
C GLY A 201 -37.35 6.72 13.53
N GLY A 202 -36.59 7.50 12.76
CA GLY A 202 -37.07 8.63 11.96
C GLY A 202 -37.32 8.28 10.49
N SER A 203 -37.62 9.30 9.68
CA SER A 203 -37.80 9.17 8.22
C SER A 203 -36.49 9.16 7.42
N GLY A 204 -35.37 9.52 8.04
CA GLY A 204 -34.05 9.60 7.40
C GLY A 204 -33.28 8.29 7.42
N PHE A 205 -32.39 8.11 6.44
CA PHE A 205 -31.54 6.94 6.28
C PHE A 205 -30.08 7.35 6.41
N ARG A 206 -29.30 6.58 7.18
CA ARG A 206 -27.85 6.75 7.28
C ARG A 206 -27.15 5.99 6.17
N LEU A 207 -26.18 6.63 5.55
CA LEU A 207 -25.33 6.00 4.54
C LEU A 207 -24.06 5.44 5.19
N PRO A 208 -23.63 4.21 4.84
CA PRO A 208 -22.40 3.66 5.38
C PRO A 208 -21.21 4.40 4.78
N ALA A 209 -20.34 4.92 5.65
CA ALA A 209 -19.10 5.59 5.26
C ALA A 209 -17.90 4.69 5.58
N LEU A 210 -17.25 4.22 4.52
CA LEU A 210 -16.00 3.46 4.57
C LEU A 210 -14.83 4.42 4.79
N ALA A 211 -13.97 4.09 5.74
CA ALA A 211 -12.70 4.79 5.96
C ALA A 211 -11.53 3.82 5.86
N VAL A 212 -10.38 4.31 5.42
CA VAL A 212 -9.14 3.52 5.29
C VAL A 212 -8.16 3.94 6.38
N ILE A 213 -7.94 3.06 7.35
CA ILE A 213 -7.11 3.36 8.51
C ILE A 213 -5.64 3.40 8.12
N GLY A 214 -4.95 4.46 8.55
CA GLY A 214 -3.53 4.69 8.26
C GLY A 214 -3.26 5.35 6.92
N ALA A 215 -4.30 5.83 6.22
CA ALA A 215 -4.12 6.71 5.08
C ALA A 215 -3.66 8.11 5.54
N ASP A 216 -2.63 8.65 4.89
CA ASP A 216 -2.13 10.01 5.08
C ASP A 216 -3.18 11.05 4.61
N ARG A 217 -4.03 10.65 3.66
CA ARG A 217 -5.17 11.41 3.13
C ARG A 217 -6.29 10.43 2.80
N ASP A 218 -7.50 10.76 3.22
CA ASP A 218 -8.72 10.01 2.91
C ASP A 218 -9.79 11.03 2.52
N ASN A 219 -10.29 10.93 1.28
CA ASN A 219 -11.38 11.73 0.75
C ASN A 219 -12.41 10.83 0.08
N GLY A 220 -13.62 11.35 -0.18
CA GLY A 220 -14.59 10.54 -0.89
C GLY A 220 -15.81 11.27 -1.39
N TYR A 221 -16.58 10.53 -2.18
CA TYR A 221 -17.79 10.95 -2.85
C TYR A 221 -18.94 10.05 -2.44
N VAL A 222 -20.14 10.62 -2.41
CA VAL A 222 -21.38 9.89 -2.16
C VAL A 222 -22.31 10.19 -3.32
N ALA A 223 -22.72 9.13 -4.02
CA ALA A 223 -23.75 9.17 -5.04
C ALA A 223 -24.99 8.47 -4.51
N ILE A 224 -26.14 9.14 -4.61
CA ILE A 224 -27.44 8.58 -4.21
C ILE A 224 -28.29 8.42 -5.46
N GLU A 225 -28.64 7.18 -5.77
CA GLU A 225 -29.56 6.84 -6.84
C GLU A 225 -31.00 6.93 -6.31
N ALA A 226 -31.76 7.85 -6.88
CA ALA A 226 -33.19 8.02 -6.64
C ALA A 226 -33.98 7.54 -7.87
N ALA A 227 -35.12 6.89 -7.65
CA ALA A 227 -36.09 6.64 -8.70
C ALA A 227 -36.78 7.95 -9.15
N ASP A 228 -37.38 7.97 -10.33
CA ASP A 228 -38.01 9.18 -10.91
C ASP A 228 -39.10 9.80 -10.02
N ASP A 229 -39.69 9.02 -9.12
CA ASP A 229 -40.73 9.44 -8.18
C ASP A 229 -40.21 9.72 -6.76
N GLN A 230 -38.89 9.66 -6.55
CA GLN A 230 -38.25 9.91 -5.27
C GLN A 230 -37.62 11.30 -5.21
N GLN A 231 -37.89 12.01 -4.12
CA GLN A 231 -37.17 13.23 -3.75
C GLN A 231 -36.23 12.91 -2.59
N VAL A 232 -34.95 13.25 -2.74
CA VAL A 232 -33.90 12.98 -1.74
C VAL A 232 -33.35 14.30 -1.24
N ASP A 233 -33.51 14.55 0.06
CA ASP A 233 -32.86 15.65 0.75
C ASP A 233 -31.64 15.10 1.51
N VAL A 234 -30.47 15.71 1.30
CA VAL A 234 -29.21 15.26 1.89
C VAL A 234 -28.83 16.16 3.06
N THR A 235 -28.52 15.57 4.20
CA THR A 235 -27.94 16.25 5.36
C THR A 235 -26.61 15.58 5.70
N ALA A 236 -25.52 16.34 5.66
CA ALA A 236 -24.24 15.89 6.17
C ALA A 236 -24.01 16.45 7.57
N LEU A 237 -23.39 15.65 8.44
CA LEU A 237 -23.13 16.00 9.83
C LEU A 237 -21.63 15.93 10.09
N GLU A 238 -21.05 16.94 10.74
CA GLU A 238 -19.67 16.89 11.21
C GLU A 238 -19.58 16.02 12.48
N GLN A 239 -18.73 14.99 12.45
CA GLN A 239 -18.56 14.06 13.56
C GLN A 239 -17.80 14.66 14.77
N MET A 240 -17.53 15.98 14.79
CA MET A 240 -16.69 16.66 15.81
C MET A 240 -17.42 17.69 16.68
N ALA A 241 -18.74 17.61 16.83
CA ALA A 241 -19.42 18.48 17.79
C ALA A 241 -19.60 17.78 19.14
N VAL A 242 -18.75 18.17 20.10
CA VAL A 242 -18.87 17.85 21.53
C VAL A 242 -20.20 18.38 22.13
N ASP A 243 -20.93 19.22 21.39
CA ASP A 243 -22.30 19.69 21.66
C ASP A 243 -23.15 19.59 20.38
N GLY A 244 -23.67 18.38 20.09
CA GLY A 244 -24.72 18.12 19.10
C GLY A 244 -24.31 18.21 17.62
N ASP A 245 -24.86 17.32 16.78
CA ASP A 245 -24.54 17.26 15.35
C ASP A 245 -24.67 18.62 14.66
N ARG A 246 -23.57 19.14 14.12
CA ARG A 246 -23.57 20.32 13.26
C ARG A 246 -23.65 19.89 11.81
N SER A 247 -24.49 20.58 11.02
CA SER A 247 -24.55 20.36 9.59
C SER A 247 -23.22 20.71 8.94
N ALA A 248 -22.64 19.77 8.21
CA ALA A 248 -21.52 20.03 7.32
C ALA A 248 -22.06 20.52 5.97
N GLU A 249 -21.44 21.55 5.39
CA GLU A 249 -21.69 21.90 4.00
C GLU A 249 -21.02 20.86 3.09
N LEU A 250 -21.79 20.19 2.25
CA LEU A 250 -21.26 19.38 1.15
C LEU A 250 -21.19 20.22 -0.11
N ALA A 251 -20.09 20.09 -0.85
CA ALA A 251 -20.04 20.56 -2.22
C ALA A 251 -20.83 19.60 -3.11
N GLU A 252 -21.85 20.10 -3.79
CA GLU A 252 -22.52 19.37 -4.88
C GLU A 252 -21.55 19.26 -6.06
N ILE A 253 -21.51 18.08 -6.68
CA ILE A 253 -20.56 17.74 -7.75
C ILE A 253 -21.37 17.24 -8.94
N ASP A 254 -21.00 17.66 -10.15
CA ASP A 254 -21.63 17.18 -11.38
C ASP A 254 -21.38 15.66 -11.51
N PRO A 255 -22.40 14.84 -11.84
CA PRO A 255 -22.21 13.40 -12.05
C PRO A 255 -21.07 13.03 -13.01
N ILE A 256 -20.71 13.89 -13.97
CA ILE A 256 -19.58 13.65 -14.89
C ILE A 256 -18.22 13.69 -14.18
N ASP A 257 -18.14 14.38 -13.05
CA ASP A 257 -16.92 14.56 -12.25
C ASP A 257 -16.75 13.47 -11.18
N LEU A 258 -17.72 12.56 -11.03
CA LEU A 258 -17.59 11.42 -10.13
C LEU A 258 -16.50 10.46 -10.61
N PRO A 259 -15.73 9.84 -9.68
CA PRO A 259 -14.75 8.83 -10.06
C PRO A 259 -15.44 7.66 -10.76
N THR A 260 -14.83 7.16 -11.82
CA THR A 260 -15.37 6.03 -12.59
C THR A 260 -15.44 4.78 -11.71
N SER A 261 -16.64 4.32 -11.39
CA SER A 261 -16.82 3.07 -10.66
C SER A 261 -16.79 1.87 -11.59
N SER A 262 -16.29 0.74 -11.08
CA SER A 262 -16.28 -0.53 -11.83
C SER A 262 -17.69 -1.07 -12.12
N THR A 263 -18.71 -0.59 -11.40
CA THR A 263 -20.11 -1.04 -11.48
C THR A 263 -20.90 -0.42 -12.64
N VAL A 264 -20.47 0.72 -13.20
CA VAL A 264 -21.22 1.44 -14.27
C VAL A 264 -21.13 0.78 -15.66
N ARG A 265 -20.33 -0.29 -15.84
CA ARG A 265 -20.24 -0.99 -17.15
C ARG A 265 -21.42 -1.91 -17.51
N GLY A 266 -22.46 -2.00 -16.69
CA GLY A 266 -23.50 -3.02 -16.85
C GLY A 266 -24.93 -2.53 -16.69
N LYS A 267 -25.40 -1.61 -17.56
CA LYS A 267 -26.80 -1.53 -18.03
C LYS A 267 -26.96 -0.37 -19.02
N GLY A 268 -26.83 -0.72 -20.29
CA GLY A 268 -27.11 0.16 -21.42
C GLY A 268 -27.45 -0.70 -22.62
N SER A 269 -28.62 -1.34 -22.58
CA SER A 269 -29.39 -1.76 -23.76
C SER A 269 -30.85 -1.91 -23.39
#